data_AF-A0A7K7SDX8-F1
#
_entry.id   AF-A0A7K7SDX8-F1
#
_cell.length_a   1.000
_cell.length_b   1.000
_cell.length_c   1.000
_cell.angle_alpha   90.00
_cell.angle_beta   90.00
_cell.angle_gamma   90.00
#
_symmetry.space_group_name_H-M   'P 1'
#
loop_
_entity.id
_entity.type
_entity.pdbx_description
1 polymer ?
#
loop_
_entity_poly.entity_id
_entity_poly.type
_entity_poly.pdbx_seq_one_letter_code
_entity_poly.pdbx_strand_id
1 'polypeptide(L)'
;AALLALGRAVLRRPSQAFLAALLFSLSPAGVFMAAAYSESAFAALAFGAMWQLEKGRGWLSGLLFALAAGARANGMVNAGFVLYSWGRCFVLQLQGTAVSPRELPVLCKQALSLVASAALACATIFLPFALFQYYAYTRFCQPSTGLAQSVPEALLQLARDKGYRVAGVGMDKPPWCSQRFPLVYSYIQDTYWNVGFLRYFELRQIPNFLLALPVTLLCSWAAWTYVSTNPRHCLTLGLVRRKSEERGKARDGFCGPAAFVYVVHSTALLAFGFFCMHVQVLTRFLGSSSPILYWFSAHLLLEHEPLVWSTGTDNRASGKPPLGKSHSSCGKGTSDNPVVRLLLNWRSITLLSKSILGFFLGYWLLGLVLHCNFLPWT
;
A
#
# COMPACT_ATOMS: atom_id res chain seq x y z
N ALA A 1 -2.59 13.17 4.55
CA ALA A 1 -2.92 14.02 3.38
C ALA A 1 -2.88 13.25 2.05
N ALA A 2 -1.78 12.57 1.71
CA ALA A 2 -1.63 11.85 0.42
C ALA A 2 -2.75 10.83 0.15
N LEU A 3 -3.07 9.96 1.13
CA LEU A 3 -4.15 8.97 0.99
C LEU A 3 -5.53 9.58 0.73
N LEU A 4 -5.84 10.73 1.37
CA LEU A 4 -7.10 11.45 1.15
C LEU A 4 -7.17 12.01 -0.27
N ALA A 5 -6.09 12.62 -0.74
CA ALA A 5 -6.02 13.18 -2.08
C ALA A 5 -6.10 12.09 -3.16
N LEU A 6 -5.42 10.96 -2.94
CA LEU A 6 -5.52 9.76 -3.78
C LEU A 6 -6.94 9.21 -3.80
N GLY A 7 -7.55 9.01 -2.63
CA GLY A 7 -8.91 8.48 -2.50
C GLY A 7 -9.95 9.35 -3.19
N ARG A 8 -9.81 10.68 -3.14
CA ARG A 8 -10.69 11.61 -3.88
C ARG A 8 -10.55 11.47 -5.39
N ALA A 9 -9.34 11.26 -5.90
CA ALA A 9 -9.08 11.08 -7.33
C ALA A 9 -9.63 9.74 -7.84
N VAL A 10 -9.39 8.65 -7.09
CA VAL A 10 -9.72 7.27 -7.50
C VAL A 10 -11.18 6.92 -7.23
N LEU A 11 -11.66 7.13 -5.99
CA LEU A 11 -13.00 6.69 -5.56
C LEU A 11 -14.11 7.64 -6.01
N ARG A 12 -13.79 8.92 -6.27
CA ARG A 12 -14.78 9.97 -6.61
C ARG A 12 -15.92 10.16 -5.58
N ARG A 13 -15.79 9.56 -4.39
CA ARG A 13 -16.68 9.74 -3.24
C ARG A 13 -15.91 10.40 -2.09
N PRO A 14 -16.15 11.69 -1.80
CA PRO A 14 -15.35 12.41 -0.81
C PRO A 14 -15.55 11.89 0.62
N SER A 15 -16.76 11.42 0.96
CA SER A 15 -17.06 10.81 2.27
C SER A 15 -16.25 9.55 2.51
N GLN A 16 -16.19 8.65 1.53
CA GLN A 16 -15.41 7.41 1.60
C GLN A 16 -13.91 7.69 1.69
N ALA A 17 -13.40 8.62 0.88
CA ALA A 17 -11.99 9.00 0.92
C ALA A 17 -11.60 9.63 2.27
N PHE A 18 -12.50 10.43 2.87
CA PHE A 18 -12.28 11.05 4.17
C PHE A 18 -12.30 10.02 5.31
N LEU A 19 -13.29 9.13 5.33
CA LEU A 19 -13.37 8.06 6.32
C LEU A 19 -12.15 7.12 6.24
N ALA A 20 -11.71 6.77 5.03
CA ALA A 20 -10.50 5.97 4.85
C ALA A 20 -9.24 6.67 5.38
N ALA A 21 -9.13 7.99 5.21
CA ALA A 21 -8.00 8.75 5.75
C ALA A 21 -8.01 8.78 7.30
N LEU A 22 -9.18 8.82 7.93
CA LEU A 22 -9.31 8.71 9.39
C LEU A 22 -8.97 7.31 9.90
N LEU A 23 -9.41 6.27 9.19
CA LEU A 23 -9.00 4.88 9.50
C LEU A 23 -7.50 4.67 9.34
N PHE A 24 -6.86 5.35 8.38
CA PHE A 24 -5.39 5.34 8.26
C PHE A 24 -4.70 6.00 9.46
N SER A 25 -5.25 7.09 10.00
CA SER A 25 -4.73 7.69 11.23
C SER A 25 -4.85 6.77 12.45
N LEU A 26 -5.82 5.87 12.45
CA LEU A 26 -6.03 4.84 13.47
C LEU A 26 -5.60 3.44 12.98
N SER A 27 -4.59 3.39 12.12
CA SER A 27 -4.17 2.14 11.48
C SER A 27 -3.77 1.09 12.53
N PRO A 28 -4.11 -0.20 12.30
CA PRO A 28 -3.54 -1.32 13.06
C PRO A 28 -2.01 -1.34 13.10
N ALA A 29 -1.36 -0.75 12.09
CA ALA A 29 0.08 -0.59 11.99
C ALA A 29 0.58 0.75 12.57
N GLY A 30 -0.25 1.47 13.32
CA GLY A 30 -0.05 2.87 13.70
C GLY A 30 1.25 3.14 14.45
N VAL A 31 1.71 2.19 15.27
CA VAL A 31 3.01 2.31 15.97
C VAL A 31 4.18 2.44 15.00
N PHE A 32 4.23 1.65 13.94
CA PHE A 32 5.28 1.75 12.91
C PHE A 32 5.13 3.00 12.05
N MET A 33 3.94 3.62 12.04
CA MET A 33 3.71 4.90 11.38
C MET A 33 4.11 6.10 12.24
N ALA A 34 4.13 5.95 13.56
CA ALA A 34 4.41 7.02 14.51
C ALA A 34 5.85 6.99 15.05
N ALA A 35 6.40 5.80 15.29
CA ALA A 35 7.79 5.62 15.69
C ALA A 35 8.74 5.79 14.49
N ALA A 36 10.04 5.90 14.76
CA ALA A 36 11.10 6.14 13.77
C ALA A 36 11.41 4.90 12.89
N TYR A 37 10.37 4.37 12.24
CA TYR A 37 10.45 3.28 11.26
C TYR A 37 10.25 3.80 9.84
N SER A 38 10.64 2.99 8.84
CA SER A 38 10.55 3.37 7.43
C SER A 38 9.13 3.27 6.86
N GLU A 39 8.20 2.62 7.55
CA GLU A 39 6.80 2.46 7.15
C GLU A 39 6.09 3.80 6.89
N SER A 40 6.32 4.81 7.74
CA SER A 40 5.71 6.13 7.62
C SER A 40 6.20 6.90 6.39
N ALA A 41 7.53 6.95 6.21
CA ALA A 41 8.17 7.54 5.04
C ALA A 41 7.75 6.82 3.76
N PHE A 42 7.74 5.48 3.79
CA PHE A 42 7.30 4.65 2.68
C PHE A 42 5.84 4.92 2.29
N ALA A 43 4.92 4.92 3.25
CA ALA A 43 3.49 5.17 2.99
C ALA A 43 3.27 6.58 2.41
N ALA A 44 3.96 7.59 2.94
CA ALA A 44 3.88 8.95 2.44
C ALA A 44 4.36 9.06 0.98
N LEU A 45 5.51 8.46 0.65
CA LEU A 45 6.10 8.46 -0.68
C LEU A 45 5.28 7.62 -1.67
N ALA A 46 4.84 6.42 -1.27
CA ALA A 46 4.07 5.51 -2.11
C ALA A 46 2.68 6.07 -2.44
N PHE A 47 1.91 6.53 -1.44
CA PHE A 47 0.61 7.15 -1.69
C PHE A 47 0.73 8.49 -2.41
N GLY A 48 1.81 9.25 -2.14
CA GLY A 48 2.14 10.46 -2.88
C GLY A 48 2.41 10.17 -4.36
N ALA A 49 3.20 9.14 -4.66
CA ALA A 49 3.51 8.69 -6.01
C ALA A 49 2.24 8.27 -6.76
N MET A 50 1.43 7.39 -6.16
CA MET A 50 0.13 6.98 -6.71
C MET A 50 -0.75 8.19 -7.03
N TRP A 51 -0.80 9.18 -6.14
CA TRP A 51 -1.60 10.40 -6.37
C TRP A 51 -1.08 11.25 -7.53
N GLN A 52 0.24 11.39 -7.67
CA GLN A 52 0.83 12.10 -8.81
C GLN A 52 0.61 11.36 -10.13
N LEU A 53 0.58 10.01 -10.09
CA LEU A 53 0.27 9.19 -11.25
C LEU A 53 -1.16 9.43 -11.74
N GLU A 54 -2.14 9.46 -10.84
CA GLU A 54 -3.54 9.78 -11.16
C GLU A 54 -3.72 11.22 -11.69
N LYS A 55 -2.82 12.14 -11.33
CA LYS A 55 -2.77 13.51 -11.88
C LYS A 55 -2.11 13.60 -13.26
N GLY A 56 -1.61 12.49 -13.81
CA GLY A 56 -0.88 12.45 -15.08
C GLY A 56 0.58 12.90 -14.99
N ARG A 57 1.13 13.12 -13.78
CA ARG A 57 2.53 13.52 -13.57
C ARG A 57 3.44 12.29 -13.43
N GLY A 58 3.55 11.52 -14.51
CA GLY A 58 4.23 10.21 -14.53
C GLY A 58 5.69 10.23 -14.07
N TRP A 59 6.50 11.19 -14.50
CA TRP A 59 7.92 11.29 -14.10
C TRP A 59 8.10 11.60 -12.62
N LEU A 60 7.32 12.54 -12.08
CA LEU A 60 7.32 12.85 -10.64
C LEU A 60 6.85 11.64 -9.82
N SER A 61 5.84 10.91 -10.31
CA SER A 61 5.41 9.65 -9.71
C SER A 61 6.54 8.61 -9.71
N GLY A 62 7.28 8.47 -10.81
CA GLY A 62 8.42 7.55 -10.90
C GLY A 62 9.52 7.87 -9.89
N LEU A 63 9.87 9.15 -9.73
CA LEU A 63 10.84 9.60 -8.72
C LEU A 63 10.36 9.29 -7.29
N LEU A 64 9.10 9.58 -6.97
CA LEU A 64 8.53 9.27 -5.66
C LEU A 64 8.47 7.76 -5.39
N PHE A 65 8.18 6.94 -6.40
CA PHE A 65 8.25 5.48 -6.29
C PHE A 65 9.68 4.98 -6.09
N ALA A 66 10.68 5.60 -6.72
CA ALA A 66 12.09 5.28 -6.46
C ALA A 66 12.48 5.60 -5.02
N LEU A 67 12.11 6.79 -4.52
CA LEU A 67 12.34 7.14 -3.11
C LEU A 67 11.62 6.17 -2.16
N ALA A 68 10.40 5.74 -2.50
CA ALA A 68 9.69 4.71 -1.74
C ALA A 68 10.45 3.37 -1.76
N ALA A 69 10.96 2.92 -2.91
CA ALA A 69 11.80 1.72 -3.02
C ALA A 69 13.11 1.83 -2.23
N GLY A 70 13.66 3.05 -2.12
CA GLY A 70 14.81 3.35 -1.26
C GLY A 70 14.49 3.28 0.23
N ALA A 71 13.29 3.71 0.65
CA ALA A 71 12.84 3.56 2.03
C ALA A 71 12.60 2.08 2.38
N ARG A 72 12.04 1.30 1.45
CA ARG A 72 11.77 -0.13 1.61
C ARG A 72 11.76 -0.89 0.29
N ALA A 73 12.38 -2.08 0.28
CA ALA A 73 12.51 -2.91 -0.91
C ALA A 73 11.17 -3.31 -1.56
N ASN A 74 10.07 -3.40 -0.80
CA ASN A 74 8.74 -3.70 -1.37
C ASN A 74 8.21 -2.58 -2.28
N GLY A 75 8.80 -1.38 -2.23
CA GLY A 75 8.51 -0.31 -3.18
C GLY A 75 8.84 -0.65 -4.63
N MET A 76 9.72 -1.63 -4.89
CA MET A 76 10.01 -2.09 -6.26
C MET A 76 8.76 -2.61 -6.99
N VAL A 77 7.82 -3.22 -6.26
CA VAL A 77 6.55 -3.72 -6.81
C VAL A 77 5.68 -2.58 -7.36
N ASN A 78 5.89 -1.34 -6.88
CA ASN A 78 5.14 -0.18 -7.35
C ASN A 78 5.47 0.21 -8.80
N ALA A 79 6.55 -0.32 -9.39
CA ALA A 79 6.81 -0.18 -10.83
C ALA A 79 5.61 -0.67 -11.66
N GLY A 80 4.86 -1.66 -11.16
CA GLY A 80 3.64 -2.15 -11.78
C GLY A 80 2.57 -1.07 -11.99
N PHE A 81 2.47 -0.05 -11.12
CA PHE A 81 1.52 1.04 -11.31
C PHE A 81 1.86 1.89 -12.54
N VAL A 82 3.14 2.24 -12.71
CA VAL A 82 3.62 3.03 -13.85
C VAL A 82 3.44 2.25 -15.15
N LEU A 83 3.86 0.99 -15.16
CA LEU A 83 3.73 0.09 -16.31
C LEU A 83 2.26 -0.08 -16.71
N TYR A 84 1.37 -0.30 -15.74
CA TYR A 84 -0.05 -0.44 -16.00
C TYR A 84 -0.67 0.86 -16.53
N SER A 85 -0.36 2.00 -15.91
CA SER A 85 -0.89 3.31 -16.32
C SER A 85 -0.52 3.64 -17.77
N TRP A 86 0.76 3.53 -18.11
CA TRP A 86 1.25 3.86 -19.45
C TRP A 86 0.81 2.83 -20.48
N GLY A 87 0.88 1.54 -20.15
CA GLY A 87 0.39 0.47 -21.02
C GLY A 87 -1.10 0.59 -21.31
N ARG A 88 -1.92 0.89 -20.30
CA ARG A 88 -3.37 1.13 -20.48
C ARG A 88 -3.63 2.32 -21.39
N CYS A 89 -2.96 3.45 -21.20
CA CYS A 89 -3.11 4.62 -22.08
C CYS A 89 -2.78 4.27 -23.52
N PHE A 90 -1.69 3.54 -23.76
CA PHE A 90 -1.28 3.12 -25.10
C PHE A 90 -2.28 2.14 -25.76
N VAL A 91 -2.75 1.13 -25.02
CA VAL A 91 -3.73 0.17 -25.54
C VAL A 91 -5.07 0.84 -25.85
N LEU A 92 -5.51 1.79 -25.02
CA LEU A 92 -6.73 2.54 -25.27
C LEU A 92 -6.61 3.49 -26.48
N GLN A 93 -5.43 4.05 -26.72
CA GLN A 93 -5.15 4.80 -27.94
C GLN A 93 -5.28 3.90 -29.18
N LEU A 94 -4.67 2.71 -29.15
CA LEU A 94 -4.74 1.73 -30.24
C LEU A 94 -6.17 1.30 -30.60
N GLN A 95 -7.06 1.17 -29.61
CA GLN A 95 -8.46 0.79 -29.85
C GLN A 95 -9.28 1.89 -30.52
N GLY A 96 -8.83 3.15 -30.46
CA GLY A 96 -9.52 4.30 -31.04
C GLY A 96 -9.11 4.64 -32.48
N THR A 97 -7.99 4.10 -32.97
CA THR A 97 -7.43 4.43 -34.29
C THR A 97 -7.59 3.26 -35.25
N ALA A 98 -8.25 3.48 -36.40
CA ALA A 98 -8.23 2.53 -37.50
C ALA A 98 -6.84 2.59 -38.17
N VAL A 99 -5.97 1.62 -37.85
CA VAL A 99 -4.57 1.63 -38.27
C VAL A 99 -4.47 1.46 -39.79
N SER A 100 -4.07 2.51 -40.49
CA SER A 100 -3.69 2.41 -41.90
C SER A 100 -2.22 1.95 -42.04
N PRO A 101 -1.83 1.26 -43.13
CA PRO A 101 -0.45 0.79 -43.30
C PRO A 101 0.59 1.92 -43.36
N ARG A 102 0.17 3.16 -43.64
CA ARG A 102 1.05 4.35 -43.63
C ARG A 102 1.38 4.86 -42.22
N GLU A 103 0.57 4.52 -41.22
CA GLU A 103 0.75 4.94 -39.82
C GLU A 103 1.54 3.93 -38.97
N LEU A 104 1.75 2.72 -39.49
CA LEU A 104 2.54 1.66 -38.84
C LEU A 104 3.93 2.11 -38.35
N PRO A 105 4.76 2.84 -39.14
CA PRO A 105 6.06 3.29 -38.64
C PRO A 105 5.95 4.33 -37.51
N VAL A 106 4.91 5.16 -37.50
CA VAL A 106 4.66 6.13 -36.42
C VAL A 106 4.29 5.39 -35.14
N LEU A 107 3.43 4.38 -35.26
CA LEU A 107 3.03 3.55 -34.13
C LEU A 107 4.22 2.76 -33.56
N CYS A 108 5.08 2.19 -34.41
CA CYS A 108 6.31 1.52 -33.95
C CYS A 108 7.23 2.47 -33.18
N LYS A 109 7.39 3.73 -33.64
CA LYS A 109 8.17 4.75 -32.92
C LYS A 109 7.54 5.08 -31.55
N GLN A 110 6.21 5.21 -31.49
CA GLN A 110 5.50 5.45 -30.22
C GLN A 110 5.64 4.27 -29.25
N ALA A 111 5.54 3.03 -29.75
CA ALA A 111 5.73 1.82 -28.96
C ALA A 111 7.17 1.72 -28.43
N LEU A 112 8.18 1.96 -29.28
CA LEU A 112 9.59 2.02 -28.87
C LEU A 112 9.85 3.09 -27.81
N SER A 113 9.28 4.29 -27.99
CA SER A 113 9.37 5.38 -27.02
C SER A 113 8.73 5.01 -25.67
N LEU A 114 7.58 4.34 -25.70
CA LEU A 114 6.90 3.82 -24.51
C LEU A 114 7.76 2.79 -23.79
N VAL A 115 8.30 1.80 -24.52
CA VAL A 115 9.17 0.76 -23.94
C VAL A 115 10.43 1.37 -23.35
N ALA A 116 11.07 2.31 -24.04
CA ALA A 116 12.25 3.02 -23.53
C ALA A 116 11.93 3.83 -22.27
N SER A 117 10.80 4.55 -22.25
CA SER A 117 10.34 5.30 -21.08
C SER A 117 10.03 4.38 -19.91
N ALA A 118 9.34 3.26 -20.16
CA ALA A 118 9.01 2.24 -19.17
C ALA A 118 10.27 1.59 -18.58
N ALA A 119 11.26 1.26 -19.42
CA ALA A 119 12.54 0.73 -18.99
C ALA A 119 13.29 1.74 -18.11
N LEU A 120 13.31 3.03 -18.49
CA LEU A 120 13.92 4.09 -17.70
C LEU A 120 13.23 4.28 -16.35
N ALA A 121 11.89 4.26 -16.33
CA ALA A 121 11.12 4.35 -15.08
C ALA A 121 11.39 3.17 -14.15
N CYS A 122 11.41 1.94 -14.68
CA CYS A 122 11.79 0.76 -13.92
C CYS A 122 13.24 0.86 -13.41
N ALA A 123 14.19 1.23 -14.26
CA ALA A 123 15.58 1.41 -13.84
C ALA A 123 15.69 2.43 -12.69
N THR A 124 14.95 3.55 -12.79
CA THR A 124 14.91 4.58 -11.74
C THR A 124 14.33 4.04 -10.42
N ILE A 125 13.24 3.25 -10.48
CA ILE A 125 12.60 2.67 -9.29
C ILE A 125 13.48 1.61 -8.62
N PHE A 126 14.20 0.81 -9.40
CA PHE A 126 15.08 -0.25 -8.89
C PHE A 126 16.46 0.26 -8.47
N LEU A 127 16.85 1.46 -8.91
CA LEU A 127 18.18 2.04 -8.65
C LEU A 127 18.55 2.08 -7.15
N PRO A 128 17.70 2.57 -6.22
CA PRO A 128 18.07 2.61 -4.80
C PRO A 128 18.36 1.24 -4.21
N PHE A 129 17.59 0.21 -4.61
CA PHE A 129 17.84 -1.16 -4.20
C PHE A 129 19.17 -1.67 -4.76
N ALA A 130 19.44 -1.43 -6.05
CA ALA A 130 20.69 -1.83 -6.69
C ALA A 130 21.92 -1.14 -6.07
N LEU A 131 21.82 0.16 -5.75
CA LEU A 131 22.87 0.92 -5.05
C LEU A 131 23.15 0.33 -3.66
N PHE A 132 22.11 -0.06 -2.92
CA PHE A 132 22.28 -0.73 -1.63
C PHE A 132 22.93 -2.11 -1.78
N GLN A 133 22.54 -2.92 -2.76
CA GLN A 133 23.19 -4.21 -3.04
C GLN A 133 24.67 -4.01 -3.39
N TYR A 134 24.99 -3.03 -4.23
CA TYR A 134 26.37 -2.70 -4.60
C TYR A 134 27.19 -2.24 -3.39
N TYR A 135 26.63 -1.36 -2.56
CA TYR A 135 27.26 -0.92 -1.30
C TYR A 135 27.55 -2.10 -0.37
N ALA A 136 26.61 -3.03 -0.21
CA ALA A 136 26.85 -4.22 0.61
C ALA A 136 27.92 -5.12 0.00
N TYR A 137 27.93 -5.29 -1.33
CA TYR A 137 28.93 -6.09 -2.03
C TYR A 137 30.35 -5.53 -1.85
N THR A 138 30.55 -4.23 -1.99
CA THR A 138 31.87 -3.60 -1.78
C THR A 138 32.34 -3.72 -0.34
N ARG A 139 31.42 -3.73 0.64
CA ARG A 139 31.76 -3.86 2.06
C ARG A 139 32.03 -5.29 2.52
N PHE A 140 31.34 -6.29 1.97
CA PHE A 140 31.44 -7.68 2.44
C PHE A 140 32.23 -8.61 1.50
N CYS A 141 32.34 -8.31 0.21
CA CYS A 141 32.92 -9.22 -0.79
C CYS A 141 34.28 -8.77 -1.34
N GLN A 142 34.60 -7.47 -1.26
CA GLN A 142 35.90 -6.96 -1.67
C GLN A 142 36.93 -7.08 -0.53
N PRO A 143 38.22 -7.28 -0.86
CA PRO A 143 39.28 -7.31 0.14
C PRO A 143 39.29 -5.98 0.91
N SER A 144 39.37 -6.06 2.24
CA SER A 144 39.40 -4.88 3.11
C SER A 144 40.68 -4.06 2.89
N THR A 145 40.72 -3.19 1.88
CA THR A 145 41.74 -2.16 1.76
C THR A 145 41.40 -1.00 2.69
N GLY A 146 41.74 -1.19 3.98
CA GLY A 146 41.92 -0.09 4.93
C GLY A 146 40.66 0.71 5.27
N LEU A 147 39.70 0.09 5.95
CA LEU A 147 38.80 0.79 6.87
C LEU A 147 38.12 -0.28 7.74
N ALA A 148 38.88 -0.84 8.68
CA ALA A 148 38.30 -1.40 9.89
C ALA A 148 37.64 -0.24 10.63
N GLN A 149 36.47 0.18 10.15
CA GLN A 149 35.59 1.07 10.87
C GLN A 149 35.40 0.40 12.23
N SER A 150 35.82 1.09 13.29
CA SER A 150 35.73 0.59 14.66
C SER A 150 34.25 0.39 14.98
N VAL A 151 33.74 -0.80 14.67
CA VAL A 151 32.39 -1.21 15.01
C VAL A 151 32.34 -1.17 16.54
N PRO A 152 31.41 -0.41 17.14
CA PRO A 152 31.28 -0.33 18.59
C PRO A 152 31.22 -1.72 19.22
N GLU A 153 31.87 -1.90 20.37
CA GLU A 153 31.95 -3.22 21.01
C GLU A 153 30.56 -3.81 21.31
N ALA A 154 29.57 -2.96 21.62
CA ALA A 154 28.18 -3.39 21.80
C ALA A 154 27.59 -4.07 20.55
N LEU A 155 27.93 -3.59 19.34
CA LEU A 155 27.48 -4.22 18.09
C LEU A 155 28.26 -5.48 17.77
N LEU A 156 29.54 -5.56 18.18
CA LEU A 156 30.34 -6.78 18.07
C LEU A 156 29.81 -7.88 19.01
N GLN A 157 29.47 -7.53 20.25
CA GLN A 157 28.81 -8.44 21.19
C GLN A 157 27.49 -8.94 20.63
N LEU A 158 26.62 -8.05 20.14
CA LEU A 158 25.38 -8.44 19.49
C LEU A 158 25.61 -9.37 18.30
N ALA A 159 26.64 -9.10 17.49
CA ALA A 159 26.98 -9.95 16.35
C ALA A 159 27.44 -11.34 16.80
N ARG A 160 28.24 -11.45 17.87
CA ARG A 160 28.63 -12.74 18.46
C ARG A 160 27.41 -13.49 19.01
N ASP A 161 26.55 -12.81 19.76
CA ASP A 161 25.36 -13.40 20.39
C ASP A 161 24.34 -13.92 19.35
N LYS A 162 24.22 -13.22 18.23
CA LYS A 162 23.28 -13.57 17.14
C LYS A 162 23.93 -14.38 16.01
N GLY A 163 25.24 -14.64 16.07
CA GLY A 163 25.98 -15.31 15.00
C GLY A 163 26.03 -14.52 13.68
N TYR A 164 25.98 -13.18 13.74
CA TYR A 164 26.05 -12.32 12.55
C TYR A 164 27.48 -12.15 12.05
N ARG A 165 27.64 -12.19 10.73
CA ARG A 165 28.91 -11.86 10.08
C ARG A 165 29.15 -10.35 10.08
N VAL A 166 30.32 -9.94 10.54
CA VAL A 166 30.76 -8.53 10.55
C VAL A 166 31.65 -8.28 9.34
N ALA A 167 31.41 -7.16 8.63
CA ALA A 167 32.23 -6.76 7.49
C ALA A 167 33.68 -6.54 7.92
N GLY A 168 34.64 -7.13 7.20
CA GLY A 168 36.07 -6.90 7.40
C GLY A 168 36.73 -7.57 8.62
N VAL A 169 36.00 -8.38 9.41
CA VAL A 169 36.51 -9.04 10.64
C VAL A 169 36.79 -10.54 10.42
N GLY A 170 36.67 -11.05 9.19
CA GLY A 170 36.94 -12.46 8.87
C GLY A 170 37.69 -12.64 7.55
N MET A 171 38.50 -13.71 7.47
CA MET A 171 39.23 -14.10 6.25
C MET A 171 38.28 -14.66 5.18
N ASP A 172 37.16 -15.26 5.59
CA ASP A 172 36.24 -15.96 4.69
C ASP A 172 35.12 -15.06 4.18
N LYS A 173 35.08 -14.91 2.86
CA LYS A 173 33.99 -14.20 2.17
C LYS A 173 32.66 -14.92 2.42
N PRO A 174 31.56 -14.17 2.63
CA PRO A 174 30.23 -14.76 2.68
C PRO A 174 29.90 -15.58 1.42
N PRO A 175 29.13 -16.68 1.53
CA PRO A 175 28.85 -17.57 0.40
C PRO A 175 28.07 -16.88 -0.72
N TRP A 176 27.27 -15.86 -0.40
CA TRP A 176 26.53 -15.08 -1.39
C TRP A 176 27.44 -14.24 -2.31
N CYS A 177 28.68 -13.96 -1.92
CA CYS A 177 29.65 -13.26 -2.77
C CYS A 177 30.08 -14.10 -3.99
N SER A 178 30.02 -15.43 -3.89
CA SER A 178 30.43 -16.36 -4.96
C SER A 178 29.26 -16.81 -5.84
N GLN A 179 28.04 -16.32 -5.58
CA GLN A 179 26.86 -16.66 -6.37
C GLN A 179 26.83 -15.89 -7.68
N ARG A 180 26.20 -16.46 -8.72
CA ARG A 180 26.04 -15.84 -10.04
C ARG A 180 25.42 -14.43 -9.97
N PHE A 181 24.51 -14.22 -9.01
CA PHE A 181 23.95 -12.93 -8.68
C PHE A 181 24.12 -12.71 -7.17
N PRO A 182 25.12 -11.92 -6.74
CA PRO A 182 25.42 -11.72 -5.32
C PRO A 182 24.38 -10.79 -4.68
N LEU A 183 23.28 -11.37 -4.19
CA LEU A 183 22.17 -10.65 -3.58
C LEU A 183 22.18 -10.84 -2.06
N VAL A 184 22.70 -9.83 -1.35
CA VAL A 184 22.74 -9.86 0.12
C VAL A 184 21.34 -9.90 0.74
N TYR A 185 20.36 -9.28 0.07
CA TYR A 185 18.99 -9.21 0.59
C TYR A 185 18.37 -10.61 0.73
N SER A 186 18.42 -11.42 -0.34
CA SER A 186 17.90 -12.80 -0.31
C SER A 186 18.69 -13.67 0.65
N TYR A 187 20.01 -13.49 0.75
CA TYR A 187 20.84 -14.21 1.70
C TYR A 187 20.46 -13.91 3.15
N ILE A 188 20.25 -12.65 3.51
CA ILE A 188 19.83 -12.27 4.87
C ILE A 188 18.46 -12.86 5.20
N GLN A 189 17.52 -12.74 4.25
CA GLN A 189 16.17 -13.28 4.42
C GLN A 189 16.19 -14.79 4.67
N ASP A 190 16.99 -15.54 3.92
CA ASP A 190 17.10 -16.98 4.03
C ASP A 190 17.87 -17.40 5.29
N THR A 191 19.10 -16.91 5.48
CA THR A 191 20.03 -17.40 6.51
C THR A 191 19.69 -16.90 7.91
N TYR A 192 19.30 -15.62 8.06
CA TYR A 192 19.11 -15.03 9.39
C TYR A 192 17.65 -14.92 9.79
N TRP A 193 16.74 -14.76 8.84
CA TRP A 193 15.32 -14.56 9.12
C TRP A 193 14.45 -15.79 8.83
N ASN A 194 15.00 -16.83 8.17
CA ASN A 194 14.28 -18.02 7.73
C ASN A 194 13.01 -17.71 6.91
N VAL A 195 13.07 -16.67 6.09
CA VAL A 195 11.98 -16.23 5.22
C VAL A 195 12.03 -17.04 3.93
N GLY A 196 10.91 -17.64 3.54
CA GLY A 196 10.79 -18.41 2.31
C GLY A 196 9.38 -18.95 2.10
N PHE A 197 9.14 -19.52 0.92
CA PHE A 197 7.83 -20.10 0.58
C PHE A 197 7.43 -21.19 1.57
N LEU A 198 6.31 -20.98 2.26
CA LEU A 198 5.70 -21.87 3.26
C LEU A 198 6.56 -22.23 4.48
N ARG A 199 7.75 -21.64 4.64
CA ARG A 199 8.65 -21.97 5.78
C ARG A 199 8.09 -21.58 7.15
N TYR A 200 7.17 -20.63 7.18
CA TYR A 200 6.54 -20.13 8.41
C TYR A 200 5.29 -20.93 8.82
N PHE A 201 4.85 -21.90 8.02
CA PHE A 201 3.61 -22.67 8.24
C PHE A 201 3.85 -23.82 9.23
N GLU A 202 4.11 -23.46 10.49
CA GLU A 202 4.26 -24.40 11.60
C GLU A 202 3.11 -24.25 12.60
N LEU A 203 2.72 -25.34 13.27
CA LEU A 203 1.65 -25.32 14.28
C LEU A 203 1.95 -24.38 15.45
N ARG A 204 3.23 -24.18 15.77
CA ARG A 204 3.66 -23.25 16.83
C ARG A 204 3.34 -21.79 16.49
N GLN A 205 3.15 -21.46 15.22
CA GLN A 205 2.90 -20.10 14.74
C GLN A 205 1.41 -19.75 14.67
N ILE A 206 0.48 -20.65 15.05
CA ILE A 206 -0.96 -20.40 15.04
C ILE A 206 -1.35 -19.04 15.68
N PRO A 207 -0.79 -18.63 16.83
CA PRO A 207 -1.09 -17.30 17.39
C PRO A 207 -0.79 -16.14 16.45
N ASN A 208 0.29 -16.25 15.66
CA ASN A 208 0.68 -15.23 14.69
C ASN A 208 -0.23 -15.22 13.45
N PHE A 209 -0.76 -16.37 13.05
CA PHE A 209 -1.82 -16.44 12.03
C PHE A 209 -3.12 -15.81 12.52
N LEU A 210 -3.50 -16.03 13.79
CA LEU A 210 -4.67 -15.38 14.39
C LEU A 210 -4.48 -13.86 14.46
N LEU A 211 -3.27 -13.39 14.77
CA LEU A 211 -2.94 -11.97 14.78
C LEU A 211 -3.06 -11.33 13.38
N ALA A 212 -2.71 -12.05 12.31
CA ALA A 212 -2.84 -11.55 10.94
C ALA A 212 -4.23 -11.78 10.32
N LEU A 213 -5.10 -12.56 10.98
CA LEU A 213 -6.39 -12.98 10.43
C LEU A 213 -7.30 -11.81 10.02
N PRO A 214 -7.45 -10.73 10.80
CA PRO A 214 -8.35 -9.65 10.40
C PRO A 214 -7.89 -8.94 9.11
N VAL A 215 -6.58 -8.71 8.95
CA VAL A 215 -6.06 -8.04 7.75
C VAL A 215 -6.13 -8.95 6.52
N THR A 216 -5.86 -10.26 6.67
CA THR A 216 -5.98 -11.22 5.57
C THR A 216 -7.42 -11.34 5.10
N LEU A 217 -8.38 -11.48 6.02
CA LEU A 217 -9.80 -11.55 5.69
C LEU A 217 -10.30 -10.26 5.02
N LEU A 218 -9.98 -9.08 5.57
CA LEU A 218 -10.43 -7.81 4.97
C LEU A 218 -9.87 -7.60 3.56
N CYS A 219 -8.58 -7.86 3.35
CA CYS A 219 -7.98 -7.71 2.02
C CYS A 219 -8.48 -8.77 1.03
N SER A 220 -8.69 -10.01 1.47
CA SER A 220 -9.26 -11.08 0.63
C SER A 220 -10.71 -10.77 0.25
N TRP A 221 -11.49 -10.26 1.20
CA TRP A 221 -12.87 -9.85 0.95
C TRP A 221 -12.95 -8.62 0.04
N ALA A 222 -12.03 -7.67 0.17
CA ALA A 222 -11.90 -6.55 -0.75
C ALA A 222 -11.68 -7.03 -2.19
N ALA A 223 -10.76 -7.98 -2.38
CA ALA A 223 -10.48 -8.59 -3.67
C ALA A 223 -11.69 -9.35 -4.22
N TRP A 224 -12.31 -10.21 -3.41
CA TRP A 224 -13.50 -10.97 -3.77
C TRP A 224 -14.67 -10.06 -4.19
N THR A 225 -14.95 -9.02 -3.40
CA THR A 225 -16.03 -8.06 -3.67
C THR A 225 -15.80 -7.33 -4.99
N TYR A 226 -14.57 -6.91 -5.26
CA TYR A 226 -14.24 -6.24 -6.52
C TYR A 226 -14.37 -7.18 -7.73
N VAL A 227 -13.82 -8.40 -7.64
CA VAL A 227 -13.83 -9.39 -8.72
C VAL A 227 -15.23 -9.87 -9.04
N SER A 228 -16.05 -10.15 -8.01
CA SER A 228 -17.45 -10.56 -8.19
C SER A 228 -18.32 -9.45 -8.79
N THR A 229 -18.05 -8.18 -8.44
CA THR A 229 -18.79 -7.02 -8.99
C THR A 229 -18.35 -6.67 -10.42
N ASN A 230 -17.08 -6.88 -10.77
CA ASN A 230 -16.49 -6.46 -12.05
C ASN A 230 -15.72 -7.59 -12.79
N PRO A 231 -16.30 -8.79 -12.98
CA PRO A 231 -15.55 -9.97 -13.47
C PRO A 231 -14.97 -9.74 -14.87
N ARG A 232 -15.74 -9.13 -15.77
CA ARG A 232 -15.27 -8.82 -17.13
C ARG A 232 -14.13 -7.80 -17.15
N HIS A 233 -14.15 -6.80 -16.25
CA HIS A 233 -13.07 -5.82 -16.16
C HIS A 233 -11.79 -6.46 -15.62
N CYS A 234 -11.91 -7.42 -14.71
CA CYS A 234 -10.77 -8.22 -14.25
C CYS A 234 -10.21 -9.09 -15.38
N LEU A 235 -11.08 -9.74 -16.17
CA LEU A 235 -10.65 -10.55 -17.32
C LEU A 235 -9.97 -9.73 -18.42
N THR A 236 -10.44 -8.51 -18.69
CA THR A 236 -9.83 -7.61 -19.69
C THR A 236 -8.71 -6.75 -19.12
N LEU A 237 -8.37 -6.91 -17.83
CA LEU A 237 -7.41 -6.08 -17.10
C LEU A 237 -7.72 -4.56 -17.18
N GLY A 238 -8.96 -4.17 -17.45
CA GLY A 238 -9.35 -2.78 -17.70
C GLY A 238 -8.77 -2.16 -18.99
N LEU A 239 -8.30 -2.99 -19.92
CA LEU A 239 -7.69 -2.57 -21.18
C LEU A 239 -8.72 -2.38 -22.30
N VAL A 240 -9.97 -2.80 -22.12
CA VAL A 240 -11.03 -2.69 -23.13
C VAL A 240 -12.03 -1.60 -22.74
N ARG A 241 -12.25 -0.63 -23.64
CA ARG A 241 -13.17 0.49 -23.42
C ARG A 241 -14.62 0.02 -23.33
N ARG A 242 -15.36 0.52 -22.32
CA ARG A 242 -16.79 0.23 -22.16
C ARG A 242 -17.65 1.37 -22.74
N LYS A 243 -18.67 1.05 -23.55
CA LYS A 243 -19.68 2.02 -24.02
C LYS A 243 -20.39 2.80 -22.89
N SER A 244 -20.47 2.22 -21.69
CA SER A 244 -21.02 2.92 -20.51
C SER A 244 -20.02 3.86 -19.81
N GLU A 245 -18.71 3.72 -20.03
CA GLU A 245 -17.72 4.73 -19.63
C GLU A 245 -17.77 5.95 -20.58
N GLU A 246 -18.05 5.73 -21.87
CA GLU A 246 -18.28 6.82 -22.84
C GLU A 246 -19.52 7.68 -22.49
N ARG A 247 -20.52 7.10 -21.83
CA ARG A 247 -21.70 7.81 -21.33
C ARG A 247 -21.50 8.55 -20.00
N GLY A 248 -20.27 8.61 -19.47
CA GLY A 248 -19.95 9.36 -18.25
C GLY A 248 -20.49 8.77 -16.94
N LYS A 249 -21.22 7.64 -16.96
CA LYS A 249 -21.69 6.92 -15.76
C LYS A 249 -20.66 5.91 -15.27
N ALA A 250 -19.44 6.37 -14.96
CA ALA A 250 -18.50 5.54 -14.22
C ALA A 250 -19.08 5.28 -12.82
N ARG A 251 -19.03 4.04 -12.34
CA ARG A 251 -19.44 3.74 -10.95
C ARG A 251 -18.46 4.41 -10.00
N ASP A 252 -18.96 5.29 -9.15
CA ASP A 252 -18.17 5.91 -8.07
C ASP A 252 -18.08 4.98 -6.87
N GLY A 253 -16.98 5.07 -6.11
CA GLY A 253 -16.70 4.28 -4.91
C GLY A 253 -15.66 3.18 -5.12
N PHE A 254 -15.60 2.24 -4.17
CA PHE A 254 -14.62 1.15 -4.17
C PHE A 254 -14.74 0.24 -5.41
N CYS A 255 -15.97 -0.06 -5.83
CA CYS A 255 -16.23 -0.93 -6.99
C CYS A 255 -16.08 -0.22 -8.35
N GLY A 256 -15.52 0.99 -8.37
CA GLY A 256 -15.24 1.74 -9.60
C GLY A 256 -14.01 1.21 -10.36
N PRO A 257 -13.95 1.38 -11.69
CA PRO A 257 -12.88 0.83 -12.54
C PRO A 257 -11.48 1.34 -12.17
N ALA A 258 -11.38 2.55 -11.60
CA ALA A 258 -10.11 3.14 -11.18
C ALA A 258 -9.46 2.41 -9.99
N ALA A 259 -10.24 1.73 -9.16
CA ALA A 259 -9.71 0.98 -8.01
C ALA A 259 -9.01 -0.33 -8.41
N PHE A 260 -9.21 -0.81 -9.65
CA PHE A 260 -8.71 -2.10 -10.13
C PHE A 260 -7.23 -2.34 -9.86
N VAL A 261 -6.36 -1.41 -10.28
CA VAL A 261 -4.90 -1.56 -10.16
C VAL A 261 -4.46 -1.68 -8.70
N TYR A 262 -5.11 -0.93 -7.81
CA TYR A 262 -4.85 -0.96 -6.38
C TYR A 262 -5.30 -2.28 -5.74
N VAL A 263 -6.43 -2.84 -6.19
CA VAL A 263 -6.89 -4.17 -5.75
C VAL A 263 -5.91 -5.25 -6.20
N VAL A 264 -5.50 -5.25 -7.47
CA VAL A 264 -4.50 -6.21 -8.00
C VAL A 264 -3.20 -6.13 -7.22
N HIS A 265 -2.68 -4.92 -7.02
CA HIS A 265 -1.48 -4.70 -6.22
C HIS A 265 -1.63 -5.23 -4.79
N SER A 266 -2.73 -4.89 -4.11
CA SER A 266 -2.99 -5.36 -2.74
C SER A 266 -3.11 -6.88 -2.65
N THR A 267 -3.75 -7.52 -3.63
CA THR A 267 -3.88 -8.99 -3.68
C THR A 267 -2.55 -9.66 -3.94
N ALA A 268 -1.71 -9.11 -4.82
CA ALA A 268 -0.36 -9.62 -5.07
C ALA A 268 0.52 -9.51 -3.82
N LEU A 269 0.48 -8.37 -3.12
CA LEU A 269 1.18 -8.19 -1.85
C LEU A 269 0.65 -9.13 -0.76
N LEU A 270 -0.67 -9.34 -0.68
CA LEU A 270 -1.27 -10.28 0.26
C LEU A 270 -0.79 -11.71 0.00
N ALA A 271 -0.86 -12.18 -1.25
CA ALA A 271 -0.41 -13.52 -1.60
C ALA A 271 1.07 -13.71 -1.29
N PHE A 272 1.92 -12.78 -1.72
CA PHE A 272 3.35 -12.84 -1.44
C PHE A 272 3.63 -12.80 0.08
N GLY A 273 3.00 -11.88 0.82
CA GLY A 273 3.20 -11.74 2.25
C GLY A 273 2.69 -12.94 3.05
N PHE A 274 1.59 -13.56 2.63
CA PHE A 274 1.02 -14.72 3.30
C PHE A 274 1.85 -15.99 3.08
N PHE A 275 2.34 -16.23 1.86
CA PHE A 275 3.06 -17.46 1.52
C PHE A 275 4.57 -17.36 1.73
N CYS A 276 5.16 -16.17 1.61
CA CYS A 276 6.62 -16.00 1.56
C CYS A 276 7.19 -15.17 2.70
N MET A 277 6.38 -14.54 3.56
CA MET A 277 6.84 -13.75 4.70
C MET A 277 6.32 -14.33 6.02
N HIS A 278 6.87 -13.85 7.14
CA HIS A 278 6.30 -14.14 8.45
C HIS A 278 4.93 -13.47 8.56
N VAL A 279 3.90 -14.26 8.80
CA VAL A 279 2.50 -13.84 8.67
C VAL A 279 2.13 -12.71 9.64
N GLN A 280 2.76 -12.64 10.81
CA GLN A 280 2.60 -11.53 11.77
C GLN A 280 2.92 -10.14 11.18
N VAL A 281 3.87 -10.06 10.23
CA VAL A 281 4.32 -8.80 9.61
C VAL A 281 3.29 -8.27 8.61
N LEU A 282 2.32 -9.09 8.21
CA LEU A 282 1.39 -8.79 7.14
C LEU A 282 0.53 -7.55 7.40
N THR A 283 0.15 -7.32 8.67
CA THR A 283 -0.61 -6.14 9.10
C THR A 283 0.15 -4.84 8.82
N ARG A 284 1.42 -4.75 9.25
CA ARG A 284 2.24 -3.56 8.98
C ARG A 284 2.65 -3.43 7.51
N PHE A 285 2.83 -4.57 6.84
CA PHE A 285 3.18 -4.62 5.43
C PHE A 285 2.07 -4.05 4.54
N LEU A 286 0.85 -4.57 4.66
CA LEU A 286 -0.30 -4.11 3.89
C LEU A 286 -0.76 -2.71 4.33
N GLY A 287 -0.69 -2.42 5.63
CA GLY A 287 -1.08 -1.12 6.19
C GLY A 287 -0.25 0.06 5.67
N SER A 288 1.01 -0.18 5.28
CA SER A 288 1.89 0.85 4.70
C SER A 288 1.97 0.82 3.18
N SER A 289 1.68 -0.32 2.54
CA SER A 289 1.87 -0.50 1.10
C SER A 289 0.62 -0.29 0.27
N SER A 290 -0.58 -0.47 0.83
CA SER A 290 -1.82 -0.48 0.06
C SER A 290 -2.90 0.42 0.67
N PRO A 291 -3.60 1.23 -0.15
CA PRO A 291 -4.75 2.01 0.32
C PRO A 291 -6.01 1.14 0.49
N ILE A 292 -6.03 -0.08 -0.04
CA ILE A 292 -7.22 -0.94 -0.14
C ILE A 292 -7.80 -1.30 1.23
N LEU A 293 -6.95 -1.60 2.21
CA LEU A 293 -7.39 -1.90 3.58
C LEU A 293 -8.30 -0.79 4.12
N TYR A 294 -7.92 0.46 3.90
CA TYR A 294 -8.65 1.64 4.37
C TYR A 294 -9.86 1.97 3.50
N TRP A 295 -9.72 1.90 2.18
CA TRP A 295 -10.82 2.19 1.25
C TRP A 295 -11.97 1.19 1.36
N PHE A 296 -11.65 -0.10 1.51
CA PHE A 296 -12.65 -1.15 1.67
C PHE A 296 -13.30 -1.11 3.04
N SER A 297 -12.53 -0.90 4.12
CA SER A 297 -13.11 -0.71 5.45
C SER A 297 -14.06 0.50 5.49
N ALA A 298 -13.68 1.62 4.86
CA ALA A 298 -14.56 2.78 4.72
C ALA A 298 -15.80 2.50 3.84
N HIS A 299 -15.67 1.66 2.80
CA HIS A 299 -16.79 1.22 1.98
C HIS A 299 -17.83 0.46 2.82
N LEU A 300 -17.38 -0.53 3.59
CA LEU A 300 -18.25 -1.36 4.43
C LEU A 300 -18.97 -0.53 5.49
N LEU A 301 -18.26 0.38 6.16
CA LEU A 301 -18.84 1.26 7.19
C LEU A 301 -19.87 2.26 6.61
N LEU A 302 -19.72 2.66 5.34
CA LEU A 302 -20.70 3.54 4.69
C LEU A 302 -21.93 2.78 4.19
N GLU A 303 -21.76 1.57 3.65
CA GLU A 303 -22.88 0.76 3.14
C GLU A 303 -23.75 0.18 4.26
N HIS A 304 -23.17 -0.24 5.38
CA HIS A 304 -23.90 -0.95 6.44
C HIS A 304 -24.50 -0.02 7.52
N GLU A 305 -24.16 1.28 7.51
CA GLU A 305 -24.65 2.24 8.50
C GLU A 305 -25.39 3.45 7.88
N PRO A 306 -26.31 3.27 6.92
CA PRO A 306 -26.95 4.38 6.20
C PRO A 306 -27.70 5.31 7.16
N LEU A 307 -28.27 4.80 8.25
CA LEU A 307 -29.03 5.55 9.26
C LEU A 307 -28.15 6.48 10.11
N VAL A 308 -26.90 6.07 10.38
CA VAL A 308 -25.93 6.90 11.09
C VAL A 308 -25.45 8.03 10.20
N TRP A 309 -25.38 7.82 8.88
CA TRP A 309 -24.98 8.85 7.93
C TRP A 309 -26.13 9.78 7.53
N SER A 310 -27.37 9.27 7.41
CA SER A 310 -28.55 10.04 7.02
C SER A 310 -28.94 11.10 8.06
N THR A 311 -28.84 10.77 9.35
CA THR A 311 -29.13 11.70 10.46
C THR A 311 -28.20 12.93 10.50
N GLY A 312 -27.14 13.00 9.68
CA GLY A 312 -26.29 14.20 9.54
C GLY A 312 -26.51 14.99 8.27
N THR A 313 -27.22 14.42 7.28
CA THR A 313 -27.46 15.03 5.97
C THR A 313 -28.85 15.66 5.84
N ASP A 314 -29.76 15.43 6.78
CA ASP A 314 -31.12 16.03 6.74
C ASP A 314 -31.14 17.56 6.91
N ASN A 315 -29.99 18.20 7.12
CA ASN A 315 -29.87 19.67 7.10
C ASN A 315 -29.24 20.25 5.81
N ARG A 316 -29.04 19.47 4.73
CA ARG A 316 -28.38 20.02 3.51
C ARG A 316 -28.99 19.74 2.15
N ALA A 317 -30.23 19.25 2.05
CA ALA A 317 -30.88 19.16 0.74
C ALA A 317 -32.41 19.26 0.80
N SER A 318 -32.94 20.47 1.01
CA SER A 318 -34.14 20.98 0.33
C SER A 318 -34.40 22.43 0.74
N GLY A 319 -34.55 23.34 -0.23
CA GLY A 319 -35.10 24.68 0.01
C GLY A 319 -34.21 25.83 -0.45
N LYS A 320 -34.75 26.61 -1.39
CA LYS A 320 -34.28 27.94 -1.87
C LYS A 320 -33.76 28.83 -0.72
N PRO A 321 -32.84 29.79 -0.99
CA PRO A 321 -32.40 30.72 0.04
C PRO A 321 -33.55 31.69 0.40
N PRO A 322 -34.03 31.75 1.65
CA PRO A 322 -34.76 32.91 2.12
C PRO A 322 -33.74 33.91 2.67
N LEU A 323 -33.84 35.11 2.16
CA LEU A 323 -33.20 36.31 2.66
C LEU A 323 -33.58 36.51 4.15
N GLY A 324 -32.57 36.64 5.03
CA GLY A 324 -32.72 37.42 6.26
C GLY A 324 -32.72 36.67 7.61
N LYS A 325 -31.82 37.18 8.46
CA LYS A 325 -31.85 37.27 9.93
C LYS A 325 -31.34 36.08 10.75
N SER A 326 -30.27 36.39 11.48
CA SER A 326 -29.68 35.66 12.59
C SER A 326 -30.68 35.42 13.71
N HIS A 327 -30.76 34.19 14.21
CA HIS A 327 -31.00 33.93 15.62
C HIS A 327 -30.24 32.66 16.03
N SER A 328 -29.38 32.84 17.02
CA SER A 328 -28.63 31.82 17.74
C SER A 328 -29.56 30.83 18.42
N SER A 329 -29.43 29.54 18.12
CA SER A 329 -29.88 28.46 18.97
C SER A 329 -28.77 27.42 19.09
N CYS A 330 -28.26 27.30 20.30
CA CYS A 330 -27.24 26.34 20.73
C CYS A 330 -27.84 24.93 20.72
N GLY A 331 -27.60 24.19 19.64
CA GLY A 331 -27.94 22.76 19.52
C GLY A 331 -26.69 21.90 19.62
N LYS A 332 -26.67 20.98 20.59
CA LYS A 332 -25.64 19.95 20.84
C LYS A 332 -24.86 19.55 19.58
N GLY A 333 -23.61 20.01 19.48
CA GLY A 333 -22.71 19.69 18.39
C GLY A 333 -22.36 18.20 18.39
N THR A 334 -23.10 17.41 17.61
CA THR A 334 -22.66 16.08 17.20
C THR A 334 -21.34 16.25 16.47
N SER A 335 -20.26 15.64 16.96
CA SER A 335 -18.92 15.78 16.38
C SER A 335 -18.94 15.59 14.86
N ASP A 336 -18.36 16.54 14.11
CA ASP A 336 -18.19 16.43 12.64
C ASP A 336 -17.34 15.22 12.22
N ASN A 337 -16.64 14.56 13.17
CA ASN A 337 -15.83 13.39 12.90
C ASN A 337 -16.70 12.13 12.73
N PRO A 338 -16.69 11.50 11.53
CA PRO A 338 -17.50 10.32 11.23
C PRO A 338 -17.16 9.11 12.13
N VAL A 339 -15.88 8.93 12.51
CA VAL A 339 -15.47 7.81 13.38
C VAL A 339 -15.99 8.02 14.80
N VAL A 340 -15.88 9.24 15.34
CA VAL A 340 -16.41 9.56 16.68
C VAL A 340 -17.93 9.36 16.71
N ARG A 341 -18.63 9.74 15.65
CA ARG A 341 -20.07 9.51 15.53
C ARG A 341 -20.44 8.01 15.54
N LEU A 342 -19.67 7.17 14.86
CA LEU A 342 -19.86 5.71 14.91
C LEU A 342 -19.60 5.16 16.32
N LEU A 343 -18.58 5.67 17.02
CA LEU A 343 -18.25 5.25 18.38
C LEU A 343 -19.29 5.69 19.41
N LEU A 344 -19.85 6.89 19.29
CA LEU A 344 -20.95 7.36 20.14
C LEU A 344 -22.20 6.50 19.94
N ASN A 345 -22.43 6.02 18.73
CA ASN A 345 -23.55 5.14 18.37
C ASN A 345 -23.17 3.64 18.44
N TRP A 346 -22.18 3.25 19.26
CA TRP A 346 -21.66 1.88 19.31
C TRP A 346 -22.74 0.82 19.53
N ARG A 347 -23.79 1.11 20.31
CA ARG A 347 -24.85 0.13 20.57
C ARG A 347 -25.72 -0.13 19.33
N SER A 348 -25.96 0.87 18.50
CA SER A 348 -26.86 0.79 17.34
C SER A 348 -26.19 0.32 16.05
N ILE A 349 -24.85 0.32 15.96
CA ILE A 349 -24.14 -0.15 14.77
C ILE A 349 -24.15 -1.69 14.65
N THR A 350 -24.04 -2.17 13.42
CA THR A 350 -24.00 -3.59 13.07
C THR A 350 -22.79 -4.30 13.68
N LEU A 351 -22.89 -5.63 13.85
CA LEU A 351 -21.77 -6.46 14.34
C LEU A 351 -20.54 -6.31 13.44
N LEU A 352 -20.74 -6.21 12.13
CA LEU A 352 -19.67 -6.01 11.17
C LEU A 352 -18.92 -4.69 11.42
N SER A 353 -19.64 -3.57 11.56
CA SER A 353 -19.05 -2.27 11.85
C SER A 353 -18.29 -2.28 13.19
N LYS A 354 -18.84 -2.96 14.22
CA LYS A 354 -18.16 -3.16 15.51
C LYS A 354 -16.85 -3.92 15.34
N SER A 355 -16.85 -4.99 14.56
CA SER A 355 -15.64 -5.80 14.32
C SER A 355 -14.57 -5.01 13.56
N ILE A 356 -14.95 -4.21 12.55
CA ILE A 356 -13.99 -3.37 11.81
C ILE A 356 -13.40 -2.30 12.74
N LEU A 357 -14.24 -1.53 13.44
CA LEU A 357 -13.74 -0.48 14.34
C LEU A 357 -12.94 -1.06 15.51
N GLY A 358 -13.38 -2.20 16.06
CA GLY A 358 -12.68 -2.94 17.09
C GLY A 358 -11.33 -3.46 16.64
N PHE A 359 -11.20 -3.91 15.39
CA PHE A 359 -9.91 -4.27 14.80
C PHE A 359 -8.97 -3.06 14.72
N PHE A 360 -9.42 -1.94 14.14
CA PHE A 360 -8.58 -0.74 14.00
C PHE A 360 -8.15 -0.18 15.36
N LEU A 361 -9.10 0.08 16.26
CA LEU A 361 -8.81 0.65 17.58
C LEU A 361 -8.09 -0.33 18.50
N GLY A 362 -8.49 -1.60 18.49
CA GLY A 362 -7.90 -2.65 19.31
C GLY A 362 -6.44 -2.89 18.94
N TYR A 363 -6.12 -3.02 17.65
CA TYR A 363 -4.73 -3.21 17.22
C TYR A 363 -3.90 -1.95 17.41
N TRP A 364 -4.48 -0.77 17.19
CA TRP A 364 -3.80 0.49 17.45
C TRP A 364 -3.40 0.62 18.93
N LEU A 365 -4.33 0.34 19.86
CA LEU A 365 -4.08 0.40 21.29
C LEU A 365 -3.15 -0.72 21.76
N LEU A 366 -3.41 -1.97 21.36
CA LEU A 366 -2.62 -3.13 21.73
C LEU A 366 -1.18 -2.99 21.23
N GLY A 367 -1.00 -2.54 19.98
CA GLY A 367 0.31 -2.26 19.42
C GLY A 367 1.07 -1.22 20.23
N LEU A 368 0.40 -0.13 20.63
CA LEU A 368 1.01 0.91 21.46
C LEU A 368 1.46 0.35 22.82
N VAL A 369 0.58 -0.39 23.50
CA VAL A 369 0.89 -1.01 24.79
C VAL A 369 2.07 -1.99 24.69
N LEU A 370 2.03 -2.92 23.72
CA LEU A 370 3.09 -3.91 23.56
C LEU A 370 4.42 -3.27 23.17
N HIS A 371 4.41 -2.31 22.25
CA HIS A 371 5.63 -1.64 21.80
C HIS A 371 6.30 -0.81 22.90
N CYS A 372 5.54 -0.06 23.70
CA CYS A 372 6.07 0.69 24.83
C CYS A 372 6.69 -0.20 25.92
N ASN A 373 6.26 -1.47 26.00
CA ASN A 373 6.79 -2.48 26.93
C ASN A 373 7.88 -3.37 26.29
N PHE A 374 8.39 -3.00 25.10
CA PHE A 374 9.40 -3.78 24.36
C PHE A 374 9.00 -5.23 24.05
N LEU A 375 7.69 -5.49 24.00
CA LEU A 375 7.14 -6.80 23.61
C LEU A 375 7.04 -6.90 22.08
N PRO A 376 7.19 -8.10 21.51
CA PRO A 376 7.05 -8.30 20.08
C PRO A 376 5.63 -7.95 19.64
N TRP A 377 5.53 -7.00 18.70
CA TRP A 377 4.31 -6.63 18.00
C TRP A 377 4.59 -6.65 16.50
N THR A 378 3.65 -7.24 15.73
CA THR A 378 3.62 -7.44 14.26
C THR A 378 4.92 -7.22 13.47
#